data_AF-A0A375I418-F1
#
_entry.id   AF-A0A375I418-F1
#
_cell.length_a   1.000
_cell.length_b   1.000
_cell.length_c   1.000
_cell.angle_alpha   90.00
_cell.angle_beta   90.00
_cell.angle_gamma   90.00
#
_symmetry.space_group_name_H-M   'P 1'
#
loop_
_entity.id
_entity.type
_entity.pdbx_description
1 polymer ?
#
loop_
_entity_poly.entity_id
_entity_poly.type
_entity_poly.pdbx_seq_one_letter_code
_entity_poly.pdbx_strand_id
1 'polypeptide(L)' 'MCRWAKVSKSGYYAWRNRPLSATAHRKEELVKLITYFFEESEQTYGYRRIHAELTQSGVKASPDTVRRIMAVEGLVA' A
#
# COMPACT_ATOMS: atom_id res chain seq x y z
N MET A 1 9.79 -26.18 -14.04
CA MET A 1 8.65 -25.76 -13.20
C MET A 1 8.82 -24.26 -12.97
N CYS A 2 8.20 -23.28 -13.64
CA CYS A 2 7.10 -23.10 -14.60
C CYS A 2 7.56 -21.88 -15.45
N ARG A 3 7.67 -21.82 -16.79
CA ARG A 3 6.86 -22.29 -17.94
C ARG A 3 5.38 -21.97 -17.87
N TRP A 4 4.99 -20.73 -17.51
CA TRP A 4 3.61 -20.28 -17.84
C TRP A 4 3.29 -18.78 -17.94
N ALA A 5 4.28 -17.88 -17.97
CA ALA A 5 4.01 -16.50 -18.39
C ALA A 5 5.12 -16.03 -19.32
N LYS A 6 4.87 -16.08 -20.63
CA LYS A 6 5.71 -15.44 -21.67
C LYS A 6 5.52 -13.92 -21.61
N VAL A 7 5.75 -13.30 -20.45
CA VAL A 7 5.88 -11.85 -20.35
C VAL A 7 7.35 -11.52 -20.34
N SER A 8 7.81 -10.75 -21.33
CA SER A 8 9.13 -10.14 -21.28
C SER A 8 9.22 -9.30 -20.00
N LYS A 9 10.44 -9.11 -19.45
CA LYS A 9 10.67 -8.17 -18.32
C LYS A 9 9.98 -6.83 -18.58
N SER A 10 10.00 -6.35 -19.83
CA SER A 10 9.30 -5.15 -20.28
C SER A 10 7.78 -5.23 -20.18
N GLY A 11 7.14 -6.40 -20.35
CA GLY A 11 5.70 -6.58 -20.11
C GLY A 11 5.30 -6.53 -18.62
N TYR A 12 6.15 -7.06 -17.74
CA TYR A 12 6.00 -6.93 -16.28
C TYR A 12 6.13 -5.46 -15.84
N TYR A 13 7.13 -4.73 -16.37
CA TYR A 13 7.28 -3.31 -16.09
C TYR A 13 6.30 -2.40 -16.85
N ALA A 14 5.78 -2.80 -18.01
CA ALA A 14 4.74 -2.07 -18.75
C ALA A 14 3.37 -2.20 -18.07
N TRP A 15 3.08 -3.34 -17.44
CA TRP A 15 1.93 -3.46 -16.52
C TRP A 15 2.11 -2.57 -15.28
N ARG A 16 3.35 -2.47 -14.75
CA ARG A 16 3.71 -1.57 -13.64
C ARG A 16 3.69 -0.07 -14.01
N ASN A 17 3.99 0.28 -15.26
CA ASN A 17 4.10 1.65 -15.77
C ASN A 17 2.88 2.10 -16.61
N ARG A 18 1.75 1.38 -16.57
CA ARG A 18 0.50 1.91 -17.13
C ARG A 18 0.17 3.23 -16.43
N PRO A 19 -0.36 4.24 -17.16
CA PRO A 19 -0.75 5.52 -16.55
C PRO A 19 -1.60 5.22 -15.32
N LEU A 20 -1.22 5.83 -14.19
CA LEU A 20 -1.80 5.54 -12.88
C LEU A 20 -3.32 5.67 -12.99
N SER A 21 -4.01 4.51 -13.03
CA SER A 21 -5.46 4.50 -12.92
C SER A 21 -5.87 5.26 -11.66
N ALA A 22 -7.08 5.81 -11.59
CA ALA A 22 -7.57 6.49 -10.38
C ALA A 22 -7.36 5.66 -9.10
N THR A 23 -7.36 4.32 -9.23
CA THR A 23 -7.04 3.37 -8.17
C THR A 23 -5.57 3.40 -7.73
N ALA A 24 -4.63 3.58 -8.65
CA ALA A 24 -3.20 3.64 -8.36
C ALA A 24 -2.83 4.97 -7.69
N HIS A 25 -3.37 6.10 -8.15
CA HIS A 25 -3.24 7.38 -7.44
C HIS A 25 -3.79 7.29 -6.00
N ARG A 26 -4.99 6.72 -5.83
CA ARG A 26 -5.56 6.51 -4.50
C ARG A 26 -4.67 5.63 -3.62
N LYS A 27 -4.01 4.63 -4.21
CA LYS A 27 -3.10 3.75 -3.47
C LYS A 27 -1.84 4.52 -3.02
N GLU A 28 -1.26 5.35 -3.87
CA GLU A 28 -0.10 6.18 -3.51
C GLU A 28 -0.44 7.15 -2.37
N GLU A 29 -1.60 7.79 -2.42
CA GLU A 29 -2.06 8.67 -1.33
C GLU A 29 -2.25 7.91 -0.02
N LEU A 30 -2.82 6.70 -0.08
CA LEU A 30 -2.93 5.83 1.10
C LEU A 30 -1.57 5.42 1.65
N VAL A 31 -0.59 5.13 0.80
CA VAL A 31 0.78 4.79 1.22
C VAL A 31 1.37 5.96 2.02
N LYS A 32 1.32 7.18 1.48
CA LYS A 32 1.84 8.38 2.15
C LYS A 32 1.21 8.58 3.53
N LEU A 33 -0.12 8.47 3.63
CA LEU A 33 -0.84 8.63 4.89
C LEU A 33 -0.48 7.53 5.91
N ILE A 34 -0.40 6.27 5.46
CA ILE A 34 -0.02 5.14 6.33
C ILE A 34 1.39 5.34 6.87
N THR A 35 2.35 5.72 6.03
CA THR A 35 3.73 6.00 6.46
C THR A 35 3.77 7.17 7.44
N TYR A 36 3.04 8.26 7.17
CA TYR A 36 2.95 9.41 8.07
C TYR A 36 2.45 9.01 9.47
N PHE A 37 1.32 8.29 9.56
CA PHE A 37 0.79 7.84 10.85
C PHE A 37 1.69 6.81 11.54
N PHE A 38 2.41 5.98 10.78
CA PHE A 38 3.37 5.04 11.34
C PHE A 38 4.56 5.76 11.98
N GLU A 39 5.13 6.75 11.30
CA GLU A 39 6.23 7.58 11.82
C GLU A 39 5.80 8.43 13.01
N GLU A 40 4.64 9.07 12.95
CA GLU A 40 4.04 9.84 14.07
C GLU A 40 3.83 8.96 15.31
N SER A 41 3.54 7.67 15.12
CA SER A 41 3.37 6.70 16.21
C SER A 41 4.67 6.08 16.73
N GLU A 42 5.83 6.63 16.36
CA GLU A 42 7.16 6.07 16.66
C GLU A 42 7.28 4.60 16.25
N GLN A 43 6.65 4.21 15.13
CA GLN A 43 6.66 2.84 14.61
C GLN A 43 6.05 1.80 15.56
N THR A 44 5.30 2.23 16.58
CA THR A 44 4.68 1.34 17.57
C THR A 44 3.34 0.80 17.07
N TYR A 45 2.70 1.48 16.12
CA TYR A 45 1.34 1.13 15.69
C TYR A 45 1.34 0.12 14.54
N GLY A 46 0.84 -1.08 14.83
CA GLY A 46 0.47 -2.04 13.81
C GLY A 46 -0.76 -1.62 12.99
N TYR A 47 -1.03 -2.37 11.91
CA TYR A 47 -2.06 -2.02 10.90
C TYR A 47 -3.47 -1.75 11.44
N ARG A 48 -3.86 -2.36 12.57
CA ARG A 48 -5.18 -2.13 13.20
C ARG A 48 -5.29 -0.73 13.78
N ARG A 49 -4.23 -0.23 14.43
CA ARG A 49 -4.20 1.11 15.02
C ARG A 49 -4.11 2.18 13.94
N ILE A 50 -3.25 1.96 12.93
CA ILE A 50 -3.17 2.86 11.77
C ILE A 50 -4.51 2.92 11.03
N HIS A 51 -5.20 1.80 10.84
CA HIS A 51 -6.55 1.82 10.27
C HIS A 51 -7.54 2.66 11.09
N ALA A 52 -7.46 2.60 12.42
CA ALA A 52 -8.30 3.42 13.29
C ALA A 52 -7.99 4.92 13.14
N GLU A 53 -6.71 5.30 13.06
CA GLU A 53 -6.28 6.69 12.81
C GLU A 53 -6.71 7.20 11.44
N LEU A 54 -6.58 6.37 10.40
CA LEU A 54 -7.05 6.69 9.06
C LEU A 54 -8.57 6.92 9.06
N THR A 55 -9.32 6.07 9.76
CA THR A 55 -10.78 6.19 9.86
C THR A 55 -11.19 7.47 10.61
N GLN A 56 -10.50 7.79 11.70
CA GLN A 56 -10.69 9.05 12.45
C GLN A 56 -10.38 10.28 11.60
N SER A 57 -9.34 10.20 10.76
CA SER A 57 -8.95 11.24 9.81
C SER A 57 -9.87 11.32 8.58
N GLY A 58 -10.96 10.55 8.54
CA GLY A 58 -11.93 10.53 7.44
C GLY A 58 -11.49 9.75 6.20
N VAL A 59 -10.37 9.04 6.26
CA VAL A 59 -9.80 8.28 5.15
C VAL A 59 -10.40 6.87 5.13
N LYS A 60 -11.27 6.61 4.15
CA LYS A 60 -11.86 5.28 3.96
C LYS A 60 -10.86 4.31 3.30
N ALA A 61 -10.33 3.39 4.11
CA ALA A 61 -9.52 2.26 3.68
C ALA A 61 -10.00 0.97 4.37
N SER A 62 -9.79 -0.19 3.75
CA SER A 62 -10.07 -1.47 4.42
C SER A 62 -8.88 -1.88 5.30
N PRO A 63 -9.09 -2.59 6.43
CA PRO A 63 -8.00 -3.06 7.27
C PRO A 63 -7.00 -3.95 6.52
N ASP A 64 -7.46 -4.79 5.58
CA ASP A 64 -6.59 -5.65 4.79
C ASP A 64 -5.79 -4.85 3.74
N THR A 65 -6.37 -3.77 3.20
CA THR A 65 -5.63 -2.83 2.35
C THR A 65 -4.47 -2.20 3.12
N VAL A 66 -4.71 -1.74 4.35
CA VAL A 66 -3.67 -1.16 5.21
C VAL A 66 -2.60 -2.21 5.52
N ARG A 67 -3.01 -3.42 5.92
CA ARG A 67 -2.08 -4.55 6.18
C ARG A 67 -1.17 -4.83 4.99
N ARG A 68 -1.75 -4.92 3.79
CA ARG A 68 -1.00 -5.21 2.56
C ARG A 68 -0.06 -4.07 2.18
N ILE A 69 -0.46 -2.82 2.39
CA ILE A 69 0.41 -1.66 2.14
C ILE A 69 1.59 -1.70 3.12
N MET A 70 1.35 -1.84 4.43
CA MET A 70 2.42 -1.95 5.42
C MET A 70 3.38 -3.09 5.13
N ALA A 71 2.87 -4.25 4.72
CA ALA A 71 3.71 -5.40 4.34
C ALA A 71 4.57 -5.14 3.09
N VAL A 72 4.07 -4.38 2.12
CA VAL A 72 4.80 -4.02 0.89
C VAL A 72 5.87 -2.96 1.17
N GLU A 73 5.55 -1.98 2.02
CA GLU A 73 6.46 -0.88 2.39
C GLU A 73 7.45 -1.27 3.50
N GLY A 74 7.33 -2.47 4.07
CA GLY A 74 8.21 -2.95 5.15
C GLY A 74 7.96 -2.28 6.50
N LEU A 75 6.78 -1.69 6.70
CA LEU A 75 6.37 -1.07 7.96
C LEU A 75 5.95 -2.17 8.93
N VAL A 76 6.90 -2.62 9.74
CA VAL A 76 6.70 -3.67 10.76
C VAL A 76 6.83 -3.03 12.14
N ALA A 77 5.72 -3.03 12.88
CA ALA A 77 5.67 -2.77 14.32
C ALA A 77 5.75 -4.09 15.10
#